data_AF-A0A3N2PH43-F1
#
_entry.id   AF-A0A3N2PH43-F1
#
_cell.length_a   1.000
_cell.length_b   1.000
_cell.length_c   1.000
_cell.angle_alpha   90.00
_cell.angle_beta   90.00
_cell.angle_gamma   90.00
#
_symmetry.space_group_name_H-M   'P 1'
#
loop_
_entity.id
_entity.type
_entity.pdbx_description
1 polymer ?
#
loop_
_entity_poly.entity_id
_entity_poly.type
_entity_poly.pdbx_seq_one_letter_code
_entity_poly.pdbx_strand_id
1 'polypeptide(L)'
;MVEQGRGAELYPGESNKVGAALAELDRIREERERIDRTLRGLNAIDSRLDDPNKPRAYLVGLSTEDDGRAIVSVGNPDTADNVVTYVPGTGAELSKVGGDINRADRMAADALETDPSAETAAIMWLGYDAPDSVVWNAPFDGSAEGGAGELDRFQDGLRVTHDGEPSRNVVLGTAMGRR
;
A
#
# COMPACT_ATOMS: atom_id res chain seq x y z
N MET A 1 54.48 -42.23 -16.34
CA MET A 1 53.98 -43.08 -17.44
C MET A 1 52.62 -43.56 -16.96
N VAL A 2 51.47 -42.94 -17.28
CA VAL A 2 50.96 -42.31 -18.51
C VAL A 2 50.10 -41.08 -18.15
N GLU A 3 50.05 -40.18 -19.12
CA GLU A 3 49.45 -38.85 -19.19
C GLU A 3 47.96 -38.89 -19.63
N GLN A 4 47.31 -37.72 -19.59
CA GLN A 4 46.01 -37.31 -20.19
C GLN A 4 44.79 -37.38 -19.24
N GLY A 5 44.13 -36.29 -18.84
CA GLY A 5 44.03 -34.95 -19.44
C GLY A 5 42.90 -34.91 -20.49
N ARG A 6 42.03 -33.90 -20.36
CA ARG A 6 40.93 -33.47 -21.26
C ARG A 6 39.52 -33.95 -20.94
N GLY A 7 38.79 -33.03 -20.32
CA GLY A 7 37.33 -32.95 -20.31
C GLY A 7 36.83 -31.53 -20.00
N ALA A 8 37.66 -30.71 -19.34
CA ALA A 8 37.34 -29.33 -18.97
C ALA A 8 37.69 -28.28 -20.04
N GLU A 9 37.87 -28.68 -21.31
CA GLU A 9 38.29 -27.76 -22.37
C GLU A 9 37.44 -27.98 -23.62
N LEU A 10 36.14 -27.69 -23.50
CA LEU A 10 35.25 -27.48 -24.64
C LEU A 10 34.56 -26.12 -24.44
N TYR A 11 35.12 -25.12 -25.13
CA TYR A 11 34.64 -23.75 -25.35
C TYR A 11 34.97 -22.67 -24.29
N PRO A 12 36.22 -22.15 -24.27
CA PRO A 12 36.52 -20.87 -23.65
C PRO A 12 36.04 -19.75 -24.60
N GLY A 13 34.78 -19.35 -24.46
CA GLY A 13 34.21 -18.29 -25.31
C GLY A 13 32.69 -18.21 -25.33
N GLU A 14 31.99 -19.25 -24.86
CA GLU A 14 30.54 -19.17 -24.63
C GLU A 14 30.31 -18.76 -23.18
N SER A 15 30.26 -17.45 -22.93
CA SER A 15 29.61 -16.87 -21.75
C SER A 15 28.39 -17.72 -21.39
N ASN A 16 28.41 -18.36 -20.21
CA ASN A 16 27.47 -19.40 -19.77
C ASN A 16 26.02 -19.09 -20.19
N LYS A 17 25.63 -19.54 -21.39
CA LYS A 17 24.36 -19.15 -22.03
C LYS A 17 23.17 -19.68 -21.23
N VAL A 18 23.34 -20.84 -20.59
CA VAL A 18 22.35 -21.44 -19.70
C VAL A 18 22.18 -20.61 -18.43
N GLY A 19 23.28 -20.19 -17.80
CA GLY A 19 23.23 -19.31 -16.62
C GLY A 19 22.58 -17.95 -16.93
N ALA A 20 22.92 -17.34 -18.07
CA ALA A 20 22.30 -16.09 -18.53
C ALA A 20 20.80 -16.27 -18.81
N ALA A 21 20.40 -17.38 -19.45
CA ALA A 21 19.00 -17.69 -19.72
C ALA A 21 18.19 -17.95 -18.44
N LEU A 22 18.76 -18.62 -17.44
CA LEU A 22 18.13 -18.84 -16.14
C LEU A 22 17.93 -17.53 -15.38
N ALA A 23 18.96 -16.67 -15.34
CA ALA A 23 18.86 -15.35 -14.71
C ALA A 23 17.79 -14.45 -15.39
N GLU A 24 17.69 -14.53 -16.72
CA GLU A 24 16.64 -13.81 -17.47
C GLU A 24 15.24 -14.37 -17.15
N LEU A 25 15.09 -15.69 -17.07
CA LEU A 25 13.82 -16.32 -16.67
C LEU A 25 13.38 -15.92 -15.26
N ASP A 26 14.31 -15.87 -14.32
CA ASP A 26 14.02 -15.44 -12.95
C ASP A 26 13.60 -13.97 -12.91
N ARG A 27 14.30 -13.09 -13.63
CA ARG A 27 13.96 -11.67 -13.74
C ARG A 27 12.58 -11.45 -14.37
N ILE A 28 12.25 -12.17 -15.45
CA ILE A 28 10.93 -12.11 -16.08
C ILE A 28 9.84 -12.60 -15.11
N ARG A 29 10.13 -13.64 -14.32
CA ARG A 29 9.18 -14.16 -13.31
C ARG A 29 8.91 -13.11 -12.23
N GLU A 30 9.95 -12.50 -11.67
CA GLU A 30 9.83 -11.45 -10.65
C GLU A 30 9.07 -10.24 -11.20
N GLU A 31 9.36 -9.80 -12.43
CA GLU A 31 8.65 -8.69 -13.06
C GLU A 31 7.17 -9.02 -13.26
N ARG A 32 6.85 -10.23 -13.73
CA ARG A 32 5.47 -10.69 -13.87
C ARG A 32 4.75 -10.72 -12.53
N GLU A 33 5.38 -11.23 -11.48
CA GLU A 33 4.79 -11.27 -10.13
C GLU A 33 4.54 -9.86 -9.58
N ARG A 34 5.45 -8.91 -9.81
CA ARG A 34 5.26 -7.50 -9.47
C ARG A 34 4.05 -6.91 -10.20
N ILE A 35 3.96 -7.12 -11.53
CA ILE A 35 2.83 -6.64 -12.32
C ILE A 35 1.50 -7.24 -11.83
N ASP A 36 1.47 -8.56 -11.57
CA ASP A 36 0.29 -9.25 -11.05
C ASP A 36 -0.11 -8.72 -9.65
N ARG A 37 0.85 -8.36 -8.79
CA ARG A 37 0.59 -7.69 -7.49
C ARG A 37 -0.01 -6.30 -7.68
N THR A 38 0.59 -5.46 -8.53
CA THR A 38 0.10 -4.10 -8.80
C THR A 38 -1.30 -4.12 -9.40
N LEU A 39 -1.55 -4.97 -10.39
CA LEU A 39 -2.87 -5.10 -11.03
C LEU A 39 -3.96 -5.51 -10.02
N ARG A 40 -3.65 -6.42 -9.09
CA ARG A 40 -4.60 -6.79 -8.02
C ARG A 40 -5.01 -5.58 -7.18
N GLY A 41 -4.05 -4.74 -6.78
CA GLY A 41 -4.32 -3.54 -6.01
C GLY A 41 -5.14 -2.51 -6.78
N LEU A 42 -4.76 -2.23 -8.03
CA LEU A 42 -5.47 -1.29 -8.90
C LEU A 42 -6.91 -1.76 -9.16
N ASN A 43 -7.11 -3.04 -9.47
CA ASN A 43 -8.45 -3.59 -9.68
C ASN A 43 -9.32 -3.51 -8.40
N ALA A 44 -8.72 -3.66 -7.22
CA ALA A 44 -9.45 -3.51 -5.96
C ALA A 44 -9.88 -2.06 -5.69
N ILE A 45 -9.02 -1.09 -6.02
CA ILE A 45 -9.36 0.34 -5.95
C ILE A 45 -10.47 0.65 -6.96
N ASP A 46 -10.28 0.28 -8.23
CA ASP A 46 -11.24 0.49 -9.32
C ASP A 46 -12.62 -0.08 -8.96
N SER A 47 -12.66 -1.34 -8.55
CA SER A 47 -13.91 -2.00 -8.11
C SER A 47 -14.59 -1.29 -6.95
N ARG A 48 -13.82 -0.68 -6.02
CA ARG A 48 -14.41 0.08 -4.92
C ARG A 48 -14.98 1.41 -5.40
N LEU A 49 -14.24 2.14 -6.23
CA LEU A 49 -14.65 3.46 -6.71
C LEU A 49 -15.94 3.36 -7.54
N ASP A 50 -16.09 2.25 -8.27
CA ASP A 50 -17.23 1.99 -9.14
C ASP A 50 -18.42 1.28 -8.45
N ASP A 51 -18.33 0.91 -7.17
CA ASP A 51 -19.43 0.22 -6.47
C ASP A 51 -20.60 1.17 -6.16
N PRO A 52 -21.75 1.05 -6.85
CA PRO A 52 -22.88 1.97 -6.66
C PRO A 52 -23.65 1.70 -5.37
N ASN A 53 -23.37 0.59 -4.67
CA ASN A 53 -24.08 0.20 -3.44
C ASN A 53 -23.40 0.73 -2.19
N LYS A 54 -22.26 1.39 -2.33
CA LYS A 54 -21.49 1.96 -1.22
C LYS A 54 -21.45 3.48 -1.30
N PRO A 55 -21.20 4.18 -0.17
CA PRO A 55 -20.92 5.61 -0.21
C PRO A 55 -19.80 5.91 -1.20
N ARG A 56 -19.89 7.08 -1.85
CA ARG A 56 -18.91 7.51 -2.85
C ARG A 56 -17.51 7.49 -2.26
N ALA A 57 -16.57 6.88 -2.96
CA ALA A 57 -15.16 6.90 -2.61
C ALA A 57 -14.35 7.75 -3.59
N TYR A 58 -13.20 8.24 -3.14
CA TYR A 58 -12.30 9.10 -3.88
C TYR A 58 -10.88 8.58 -3.78
N LEU A 59 -10.20 8.50 -4.92
CA LEU A 59 -8.76 8.25 -4.96
C LEU A 59 -8.03 9.57 -4.73
N VAL A 60 -7.30 9.66 -3.62
CA VAL A 60 -6.57 10.87 -3.21
C VAL A 60 -5.10 10.78 -3.58
N GLY A 61 -4.52 9.58 -3.54
CA GLY A 61 -3.13 9.35 -3.89
C GLY A 61 -2.89 7.91 -4.34
N LEU A 62 -1.93 7.72 -5.27
CA LEU A 62 -1.54 6.43 -5.81
C LEU A 62 -0.07 6.47 -6.23
N SER A 63 0.69 5.45 -5.84
CA SER A 63 2.00 5.15 -6.43
C SER A 63 2.15 3.64 -6.59
N THR A 64 2.78 3.22 -7.69
CA THR A 64 3.08 1.81 -7.98
C THR A 64 4.56 1.47 -7.79
N GLU A 65 5.34 2.42 -7.26
CA GLU A 65 6.73 2.23 -6.87
C GLU A 65 6.83 1.42 -5.57
N ASP A 66 7.94 0.70 -5.38
CA ASP A 66 8.18 -0.19 -4.24
C ASP A 66 7.03 -1.18 -4.03
N ASP A 67 6.51 -1.32 -2.80
CA ASP A 67 5.32 -2.12 -2.49
C ASP A 67 3.98 -1.41 -2.78
N GLY A 68 4.07 -0.18 -3.30
CA GLY A 68 2.96 0.63 -3.74
C GLY A 68 2.23 1.35 -2.60
N ARG A 69 1.65 2.50 -2.94
CA ARG A 69 0.96 3.41 -2.03
C ARG A 69 -0.42 3.71 -2.57
N ALA A 70 -1.40 3.83 -1.68
CA ALA A 70 -2.75 4.22 -2.05
C ALA A 70 -3.42 4.97 -0.90
N ILE A 71 -4.11 6.06 -1.24
CA ILE A 71 -4.94 6.81 -0.30
C ILE A 71 -6.34 6.89 -0.89
N VAL A 72 -7.31 6.30 -0.19
CA VAL A 72 -8.71 6.25 -0.63
C VAL A 72 -9.59 6.79 0.48
N SER A 73 -10.40 7.79 0.16
CA SER A 73 -11.41 8.34 1.07
C SER A 73 -12.78 7.77 0.75
N VAL A 74 -13.45 7.19 1.73
CA VAL A 74 -14.88 6.85 1.69
C VAL A 74 -15.63 8.05 2.24
N GLY A 75 -16.41 8.75 1.41
CA GLY A 75 -16.94 10.07 1.71
C GLY A 75 -15.97 11.20 1.31
N ASN A 76 -16.49 12.43 1.24
CA ASN A 76 -15.69 13.60 0.88
C ASN A 76 -15.07 14.22 2.15
N PRO A 77 -13.74 14.19 2.33
CA PRO A 77 -13.12 14.73 3.52
C PRO A 77 -13.11 16.27 3.56
N ASP A 78 -13.32 16.92 2.41
CA ASP A 78 -13.37 18.39 2.33
C ASP A 78 -14.68 18.96 2.88
N THR A 79 -15.73 18.15 3.05
CA THR A 79 -17.05 18.63 3.53
C THR A 79 -17.58 17.88 4.76
N ALA A 80 -16.91 16.82 5.20
CA ALA A 80 -17.40 15.97 6.29
C ALA A 80 -17.16 16.60 7.67
N ASP A 81 -18.16 16.52 8.57
CA ASP A 81 -18.04 16.97 9.96
C ASP A 81 -16.92 16.23 10.73
N ASN A 82 -16.71 14.96 10.40
CA ASN A 82 -15.69 14.11 10.99
C ASN A 82 -14.83 13.45 9.91
N VAL A 83 -13.51 13.41 10.13
CA VAL A 83 -12.58 12.71 9.25
C VAL A 83 -11.77 11.71 10.08
N VAL A 84 -11.88 10.42 9.75
CA VAL A 84 -11.05 9.37 10.34
C VAL A 84 -10.00 8.91 9.33
N THR A 85 -8.73 9.02 9.69
CA THR A 85 -7.61 8.49 8.89
C THR A 85 -7.12 7.18 9.49
N TYR A 86 -7.38 6.08 8.81
CA TYR A 86 -6.88 4.75 9.11
C TYR A 86 -5.51 4.52 8.46
N VAL A 87 -4.50 4.22 9.27
CA VAL A 87 -3.15 3.90 8.82
C VAL A 87 -2.92 2.39 9.00
N PRO A 88 -2.82 1.62 7.89
CA PRO A 88 -2.45 0.20 7.94
C PRO A 88 -1.11 -0.03 8.64
N GLY A 89 -0.86 -1.28 9.06
CA GLY A 89 0.35 -1.65 9.79
C GLY A 89 1.35 -2.45 8.95
N THR A 90 2.22 -3.21 9.63
CA THR A 90 3.19 -4.13 9.01
C THR A 90 2.58 -5.00 7.91
N GLY A 91 3.29 -5.12 6.79
CA GLY A 91 2.89 -5.94 5.64
C GLY A 91 1.77 -5.35 4.80
N ALA A 92 1.41 -4.08 5.01
CA ALA A 92 0.53 -3.33 4.12
C ALA A 92 1.24 -3.04 2.81
N GLU A 93 0.58 -3.30 1.69
CA GLU A 93 1.10 -3.07 0.34
C GLU A 93 -0.08 -2.88 -0.60
N LEU A 94 0.15 -2.26 -1.76
CA LEU A 94 -0.89 -1.97 -2.74
C LEU A 94 -1.67 -3.23 -3.14
N SER A 95 -1.01 -4.39 -3.22
CA SER A 95 -1.65 -5.65 -3.61
C SER A 95 -2.69 -6.17 -2.60
N LYS A 96 -2.68 -5.65 -1.36
CA LYS A 96 -3.60 -6.01 -0.26
C LYS A 96 -4.61 -4.91 0.06
N VAL A 97 -4.52 -3.76 -0.60
CA VAL A 97 -5.28 -2.53 -0.28
C VAL A 97 -6.79 -2.73 -0.22
N GLY A 98 -7.35 -3.67 -0.98
CA GLY A 98 -8.79 -3.97 -0.95
C GLY A 98 -9.30 -4.36 0.44
N GLY A 99 -8.48 -5.04 1.24
CA GLY A 99 -8.81 -5.34 2.63
C GLY A 99 -8.88 -4.09 3.51
N ASP A 100 -7.95 -3.16 3.31
CA ASP A 100 -7.85 -1.92 4.08
C ASP A 100 -8.93 -0.91 3.70
N ILE A 101 -9.26 -0.82 2.41
CA ILE A 101 -10.41 -0.06 1.91
C ILE A 101 -11.71 -0.57 2.53
N ASN A 102 -11.90 -1.89 2.61
CA ASN A 102 -13.09 -2.46 3.26
C ASN A 102 -13.16 -2.13 4.77
N ARG A 103 -12.03 -1.84 5.43
CA ARG A 103 -12.04 -1.35 6.82
C ARG A 103 -12.52 0.09 6.88
N ALA A 104 -12.05 0.95 5.98
CA ALA A 104 -12.54 2.33 5.87
C ALA A 104 -14.05 2.37 5.57
N ASP A 105 -14.55 1.49 4.69
CA ASP A 105 -16.00 1.34 4.44
C ASP A 105 -16.78 1.03 5.71
N ARG A 106 -16.28 0.10 6.53
CA ARG A 106 -16.92 -0.27 7.79
C ARG A 106 -16.88 0.88 8.78
N MET A 107 -15.76 1.60 8.88
CA MET A 107 -15.66 2.78 9.75
C MET A 107 -16.68 3.86 9.36
N ALA A 108 -16.83 4.14 8.06
CA ALA A 108 -17.83 5.08 7.58
C ALA A 108 -19.27 4.61 7.87
N ALA A 109 -19.55 3.32 7.67
CA ALA A 109 -20.86 2.74 7.98
C ALA A 109 -21.19 2.78 9.48
N ASP A 110 -20.23 2.39 10.34
CA ASP A 110 -20.39 2.40 11.79
C ASP A 110 -20.60 3.82 12.33
N ALA A 111 -19.89 4.81 11.76
CA ALA A 111 -20.07 6.22 12.10
C ALA A 111 -21.48 6.71 11.71
N LEU A 112 -21.96 6.37 10.51
CA LEU A 112 -23.29 6.73 10.04
C LEU A 112 -24.40 6.07 10.88
N GLU A 113 -24.20 4.82 11.32
CA GLU A 113 -25.13 4.13 12.22
C GLU A 113 -25.18 4.81 13.60
N THR A 114 -24.03 5.27 14.08
CA THR A 114 -23.89 5.90 15.41
C THR A 114 -24.45 7.32 15.45
N ASP A 115 -24.18 8.12 14.42
CA ASP A 115 -24.69 9.48 14.27
C ASP A 115 -25.15 9.74 12.82
N PRO A 116 -26.43 9.45 12.51
CA PRO A 116 -26.97 9.68 11.17
C PRO A 116 -27.06 11.15 10.76
N SER A 117 -26.82 12.09 11.69
CA SER A 117 -26.92 13.53 11.44
C SER A 117 -25.59 14.18 11.05
N ALA A 118 -24.48 13.46 11.23
CA ALA A 118 -23.14 13.95 10.91
C ALA A 118 -22.57 13.23 9.68
N GLU A 119 -21.90 13.97 8.80
CA GLU A 119 -21.15 13.39 7.70
C GLU A 119 -19.77 12.94 8.20
N THR A 120 -19.39 11.70 7.92
CA THR A 120 -18.07 11.16 8.28
C THR A 120 -17.36 10.63 7.05
N ALA A 121 -16.15 11.14 6.79
CA ALA A 121 -15.24 10.60 5.80
C ALA A 121 -14.23 9.64 6.46
N ALA A 122 -14.08 8.44 5.90
CA ALA A 122 -13.11 7.46 6.35
C ALA A 122 -12.02 7.24 5.30
N ILE A 123 -10.79 7.63 5.63
CA ILE A 123 -9.63 7.59 4.75
C ILE A 123 -8.78 6.37 5.09
N MET A 124 -8.60 5.47 4.14
CA MET A 124 -7.49 4.50 4.16
C MET A 124 -6.24 5.21 3.65
N TRP A 125 -5.20 5.28 4.47
CA TRP A 125 -3.95 5.98 4.17
C TRP A 125 -2.77 5.01 4.18
N LEU A 126 -2.42 4.49 3.01
CA LEU A 126 -1.15 3.81 2.75
C LEU A 126 -0.23 4.78 1.99
N GLY A 127 0.26 5.81 2.69
CA GLY A 127 1.13 6.84 2.12
C GLY A 127 2.63 6.60 2.30
N TYR A 128 3.01 5.47 2.89
CA TYR A 128 4.38 5.11 3.26
C TYR A 128 4.74 3.70 2.76
N ASP A 129 6.04 3.41 2.71
CA ASP A 129 6.55 2.08 2.42
C ASP A 129 6.55 1.24 3.72
N ALA A 130 5.66 0.26 3.80
CA ALA A 130 5.42 -0.44 5.06
C ALA A 130 6.44 -1.56 5.27
N PRO A 131 6.93 -1.78 6.51
CA PRO A 131 7.84 -2.89 6.77
C PRO A 131 7.19 -4.25 6.47
N ASP A 132 7.93 -5.14 5.80
CA ASP A 132 7.51 -6.50 5.49
C ASP A 132 7.30 -7.39 6.72
N SER A 133 8.06 -7.18 7.81
CA SER A 133 7.97 -7.99 9.01
C SER A 133 8.32 -7.24 10.30
N VAL A 134 7.68 -7.67 11.40
CA VAL A 134 7.91 -7.14 12.76
C VAL A 134 9.22 -7.66 13.37
N VAL A 135 9.66 -8.87 12.98
CA VAL A 135 10.71 -9.62 13.68
C VAL A 135 12.11 -9.12 13.32
N TRP A 136 12.29 -8.51 12.14
CA TRP A 136 13.59 -8.07 11.66
C TRP A 136 13.81 -6.55 11.74
N ASN A 137 12.75 -5.74 11.89
CA ASN A 137 12.82 -4.28 11.73
C ASN A 137 12.43 -3.48 12.99
N ALA A 138 12.37 -4.10 14.16
CA ALA A 138 11.89 -3.45 15.38
C ALA A 138 12.73 -2.26 15.91
N PRO A 139 13.99 -2.02 15.47
CA PRO A 139 14.65 -0.74 15.79
C PRO A 139 15.35 -0.04 14.61
N PHE A 140 15.01 -0.31 13.34
CA PHE A 140 15.65 0.43 12.24
C PHE A 140 14.89 1.74 11.93
N ASP A 141 15.36 2.80 12.59
CA ASP A 141 14.96 4.23 12.56
C ASP A 141 14.92 4.86 11.15
N GLY A 142 13.94 4.53 10.31
CA GLY A 142 13.78 5.25 9.03
C GLY A 142 12.37 5.25 8.46
N SER A 143 11.77 4.06 8.30
CA SER A 143 10.45 3.96 7.67
C SER A 143 9.32 4.53 8.53
N ALA A 144 9.40 4.40 9.85
CA ALA A 144 8.43 4.98 10.78
C ALA A 144 8.55 6.52 10.86
N GLU A 145 9.77 7.07 10.82
CA GLU A 145 10.00 8.52 10.82
C GLU A 145 9.56 9.17 9.50
N GLY A 146 9.87 8.54 8.37
CA GLY A 146 9.42 9.00 7.05
C GLY A 146 7.90 8.97 6.90
N GLY A 147 7.26 7.88 7.35
CA GLY A 147 5.80 7.75 7.32
C GLY A 147 5.08 8.78 8.21
N ALA A 148 5.64 9.11 9.38
CA ALA A 148 5.05 10.10 10.28
C ALA A 148 5.04 11.52 9.66
N GLY A 149 6.14 11.93 9.01
CA GLY A 149 6.21 13.24 8.36
C GLY A 149 5.26 13.39 7.17
N GLU A 150 5.12 12.35 6.34
CA GLU A 150 4.14 12.36 5.24
C GLU A 150 2.69 12.37 5.75
N LEU A 151 2.42 11.64 6.84
CA LEU A 151 1.09 11.63 7.45
C LEU A 151 0.74 13.00 8.04
N ASP A 152 1.68 13.65 8.73
CA ASP A 152 1.49 14.99 9.30
C ASP A 152 1.12 16.01 8.21
N ARG A 153 1.89 16.04 7.12
CA ARG A 153 1.58 16.91 5.96
C ARG A 153 0.25 16.57 5.31
N PHE A 154 -0.11 15.28 5.26
CA PHE A 154 -1.42 14.87 4.78
C PHE A 154 -2.55 15.41 5.67
N GLN A 155 -2.42 15.31 6.99
CA GLN A 155 -3.39 15.86 7.94
C GLN A 155 -3.51 17.38 7.85
N ASP A 156 -2.40 18.08 7.61
CA ASP A 156 -2.41 19.52 7.34
C ASP A 156 -3.11 19.85 6.03
N GLY A 157 -2.87 19.06 4.98
CA GLY A 157 -3.58 19.17 3.71
C GLY A 157 -5.09 19.10 3.88
N LEU A 158 -5.59 18.12 4.65
CA LEU A 158 -7.02 18.00 4.95
C LEU A 158 -7.60 19.25 5.61
N ARG A 159 -6.83 19.91 6.49
CA ARG A 159 -7.28 21.15 7.15
C ARG A 159 -7.30 22.34 6.20
N VAL A 160 -6.40 22.36 5.22
CA VAL A 160 -6.32 23.44 4.23
C VAL A 160 -7.44 23.34 3.19
N THR A 161 -7.81 22.11 2.79
CA THR A 161 -8.85 21.89 1.76
C THR A 161 -10.26 21.85 2.30
N HIS A 162 -10.44 21.79 3.63
CA HIS A 162 -11.76 21.69 4.24
C HIS A 162 -12.60 22.94 4.01
N ASP A 163 -13.85 22.74 3.59
CA ASP A 163 -14.86 23.76 3.36
C ASP A 163 -15.73 23.95 4.61
N GLY A 164 -15.64 25.12 5.24
CA GLY A 164 -16.53 25.51 6.35
C GLY A 164 -15.86 25.42 7.73
N GLU A 165 -16.62 24.99 8.73
CA GLU A 165 -16.08 24.82 10.09
C GLU A 165 -15.08 23.66 10.12
N PRO A 166 -13.96 23.77 10.86
CA PRO A 166 -12.97 22.70 10.89
C PRO A 166 -13.55 21.35 11.30
N SER A 167 -13.30 20.32 10.48
CA SER A 167 -13.67 18.94 10.79
C SER A 167 -12.96 18.40 12.03
N ARG A 168 -13.59 17.42 12.69
CA ARG A 168 -12.96 16.64 13.75
C ARG A 168 -12.12 15.53 13.15
N ASN A 169 -10.80 15.67 13.24
CA ASN A 169 -9.87 14.70 12.65
C ASN A 169 -9.37 13.69 13.70
N VAL A 170 -9.50 12.40 13.40
CA VAL A 170 -9.01 11.28 14.22
C VAL A 170 -8.05 10.44 13.38
N VAL A 171 -6.89 10.11 13.94
CA VAL A 171 -5.92 9.19 13.31
C VAL A 171 -5.92 7.86 14.06
N LEU A 172 -6.13 6.76 13.33
CA LEU A 172 -6.12 5.39 13.84
C LEU A 172 -4.95 4.63 13.22
N GLY A 173 -3.87 4.46 14.00
CA GLY A 173 -2.73 3.63 13.59
C GLY A 173 -2.92 2.17 13.99
N THR A 174 -2.77 1.24 13.05
CA THR A 174 -2.71 -0.19 13.37
C THR A 174 -1.26 -0.61 13.60
N ALA A 175 -0.90 -0.91 14.85
CA ALA A 175 0.31 -1.68 15.12
C ALA A 175 0.04 -3.16 14.79
N MET A 176 0.66 -3.72 13.76
CA MET A 176 0.69 -5.17 13.61
C MET A 176 1.89 -5.73 14.37
N GLY A 177 1.61 -6.33 15.51
CA GLY A 177 2.53 -7.22 16.21
C GLY A 177 1.72 -8.29 16.92
N ARG A 178 1.59 -9.49 16.32
CA ARG A 178 1.36 -10.75 17.03
C ARG A 178 1.93 -11.94 16.25
N ARG A 179 2.41 -12.89 17.06
CA ARG A 179 3.05 -14.17 16.74
C ARG A 179 2.20 -15.08 15.86
#